data_AF-A0A7U9XHW0-F1
#
_entry.id   AF-A0A7U9XHW0-F1
#
_cell.length_a   1.000
_cell.length_b   1.000
_cell.length_c   1.000
_cell.angle_alpha   90.00
_cell.angle_beta   90.00
_cell.angle_gamma   90.00
#
_symmetry.space_group_name_H-M   'P 1'
#
loop_
_entity.id
_entity.type
_entity.pdbx_description
1 polymer ?
#
loop_
_entity_poly.entity_id
_entity_poly.type
_entity_poly.pdbx_seq_one_letter_code
_entity_poly.pdbx_strand_id
1 'polypeptide(L)'
;MGINYNDIRRVFSIWVCMGMYENSMAYVHLAKDDLLGSYPWKGRLDLLNIVLIGISNELPEHDEKYELHRLLSTLLSMELTADEKLGIMETEYSIHADEKIREDVSAMCNLSQGIKDNTLVDVIINMYENNFTVDQIALATKKSVEEVKAIIEKRMPVLA
;
A
#
# COMPACT_ATOMS: atom_id res chain seq x y z
N MET A 1 3.61 33.04 -28.31
CA MET A 1 4.37 33.02 -27.03
C MET A 1 4.96 31.63 -26.92
N GLY A 2 6.21 31.45 -27.35
CA GLY A 2 6.85 30.13 -27.41
C GLY A 2 7.26 29.69 -26.00
N ILE A 3 6.90 28.46 -25.62
CA ILE A 3 7.33 27.86 -24.36
C ILE A 3 8.86 27.75 -24.41
N ASN A 4 9.55 28.47 -23.53
CA ASN A 4 11.00 28.42 -23.43
C ASN A 4 11.39 27.08 -22.81
N TYR A 5 11.90 26.15 -23.63
CA TYR A 5 12.35 24.83 -23.16
C TYR A 5 13.45 24.89 -22.09
N ASN A 6 14.06 26.06 -21.87
CA ASN A 6 15.03 26.26 -20.78
C ASN A 6 14.38 26.44 -19.39
N ASP A 7 13.05 26.57 -19.30
CA ASP A 7 12.33 26.72 -18.01
C ASP A 7 11.97 25.37 -17.35
N ILE A 8 12.35 24.24 -17.95
CA ILE A 8 12.06 22.90 -17.41
C ILE A 8 12.74 22.75 -16.05
N ARG A 9 11.95 22.45 -15.01
CA ARG A 9 12.42 22.28 -13.63
C ARG A 9 12.79 20.83 -13.32
N ARG A 10 13.62 20.66 -12.29
CA ARG A 10 14.03 19.34 -11.82
C ARG A 10 12.83 18.71 -11.11
N VAL A 11 12.49 17.47 -11.47
CA VAL A 11 11.32 16.79 -10.92
C VAL A 11 11.79 15.55 -10.17
N PHE A 12 11.17 15.32 -9.01
CA PHE A 12 11.28 14.08 -8.25
C PHE A 12 9.95 13.34 -8.32
N SER A 13 10.01 12.06 -8.67
CA SER A 13 8.88 11.15 -8.59
C SER A 13 9.18 10.11 -7.50
N ILE A 14 8.26 9.94 -6.54
CA ILE A 14 8.40 8.95 -5.46
C ILE A 14 7.40 7.84 -5.73
N TRP A 15 7.89 6.61 -5.86
CA TRP A 15 7.06 5.45 -6.15
C TRP A 15 7.12 4.52 -4.95
N VAL A 16 5.96 4.28 -4.36
CA VAL A 16 5.81 3.37 -3.22
C VAL A 16 5.24 2.05 -3.74
N CYS A 17 6.02 0.99 -3.62
CA CYS A 17 5.70 -0.35 -4.12
C CYS A 17 5.45 -1.28 -2.92
N MET A 18 4.20 -1.73 -2.75
CA MET A 18 3.80 -2.64 -1.66
C MET A 18 3.92 -4.10 -2.09
N GLY A 19 4.01 -5.02 -1.13
CA GLY A 19 4.04 -6.46 -1.41
C GLY A 19 5.38 -6.98 -1.91
N MET A 20 6.47 -6.28 -1.60
CA MET A 20 7.82 -6.67 -1.99
C MET A 20 8.35 -7.79 -1.10
N TYR A 21 9.31 -8.58 -1.61
CA TYR A 21 9.97 -9.63 -0.82
C TYR A 21 10.76 -9.05 0.36
N GLU A 22 11.41 -7.90 0.17
CA GLU A 22 12.18 -7.20 1.19
C GLU A 22 11.99 -5.68 1.09
N ASN A 23 12.27 -4.99 2.20
CA ASN A 23 12.33 -3.53 2.23
C ASN A 23 13.53 -3.05 1.42
N SER A 24 13.29 -2.15 0.48
CA SER A 24 14.31 -1.64 -0.43
C SER A 24 14.10 -0.18 -0.77
N MET A 25 15.17 0.50 -1.14
CA MET A 25 15.11 1.87 -1.66
C MET A 25 16.12 2.01 -2.78
N ALA A 26 15.70 2.59 -3.91
CA ALA A 26 16.57 2.88 -5.03
C ALA A 26 16.36 4.30 -5.55
N TYR A 27 17.46 4.96 -5.89
CA TYR A 27 17.45 6.26 -6.54
C TYR A 27 17.86 6.12 -8.00
N VAL A 28 16.90 6.32 -8.90
CA VAL A 28 17.09 6.23 -10.34
C VAL A 28 17.22 7.63 -10.92
N HIS A 29 18.33 7.89 -11.59
CA HIS A 29 18.63 9.17 -12.23
C HIS A 29 19.42 8.95 -13.53
N LEU A 30 19.46 9.97 -14.38
CA LEU A 30 20.31 9.95 -15.57
C LEU A 30 21.72 10.42 -15.20
N ALA A 31 22.71 9.60 -15.52
CA ALA A 31 24.13 9.93 -15.42
C ALA A 31 24.74 9.96 -16.82
N LYS A 32 25.77 10.79 -17.03
CA LYS A 32 26.50 10.89 -18.29
C LYS A 32 27.96 10.56 -18.06
N ASP A 33 28.41 9.50 -18.70
CA ASP A 33 29.81 9.10 -18.75
C ASP A 33 30.36 9.37 -20.16
N ASP A 34 31.41 10.19 -20.25
CA ASP A 34 32.09 10.46 -21.52
C ASP A 34 33.06 9.32 -21.86
N LEU A 35 32.74 8.55 -22.90
CA LEU A 35 33.58 7.41 -23.32
C LEU A 35 34.72 7.81 -24.27
N LEU A 36 34.56 8.89 -25.03
CA LEU A 36 35.60 9.41 -25.94
C LEU A 36 35.43 10.92 -26.16
N GLY A 37 36.48 11.68 -25.83
CA GLY A 37 36.44 13.13 -25.86
C GLY A 37 35.49 13.71 -24.80
N SER A 38 35.48 15.03 -24.66
CA SER A 38 34.51 15.71 -23.80
C SER A 38 33.89 16.87 -24.58
N TYR A 39 32.58 16.78 -24.80
CA TYR A 39 31.80 17.84 -25.44
C TYR A 39 30.74 18.35 -24.45
N PRO A 40 30.65 19.67 -24.22
CA PRO A 40 29.68 20.25 -23.30
C PRO A 40 28.31 20.34 -23.96
N TRP A 41 27.58 19.22 -23.98
CA TRP A 41 26.19 19.16 -24.45
C TRP A 41 25.31 20.14 -23.67
N LYS A 42 24.48 20.91 -24.39
CA LYS A 42 23.47 21.78 -23.78
C LYS A 42 22.28 20.93 -23.31
N GLY A 43 21.79 21.20 -22.11
CA GLY A 43 20.63 20.50 -21.52
C GLY A 43 20.89 20.14 -20.06
N ARG A 44 19.80 19.88 -19.32
CA ARG A 44 19.87 19.45 -17.92
C ARG A 44 19.57 17.96 -17.84
N LEU A 45 20.57 17.15 -17.51
CA LEU A 45 20.41 15.69 -17.40
C LEU A 45 19.85 15.28 -16.04
N ASP A 46 20.02 16.13 -15.03
CA ASP A 46 19.51 15.95 -13.67
C ASP A 46 18.00 16.20 -13.56
N LEU A 47 17.27 16.35 -14.67
CA LEU A 47 15.83 16.61 -14.69
C LEU A 47 15.01 15.44 -14.16
N LEU A 48 15.39 14.21 -14.53
CA LEU A 48 14.68 12.99 -14.17
C LEU A 48 15.26 12.39 -12.89
N ASN A 49 14.43 12.31 -11.86
CA ASN A 49 14.79 11.74 -10.56
C ASN A 49 13.62 10.88 -10.09
N ILE A 50 13.87 9.61 -9.81
CA ILE A 50 12.87 8.68 -9.29
C ILE A 50 13.42 8.05 -8.01
N VAL A 51 12.63 8.09 -6.94
CA VAL A 51 12.89 7.36 -5.69
C VAL A 51 11.90 6.20 -5.65
N LEU A 52 12.40 4.99 -5.78
CA LEU A 52 11.63 3.76 -5.62
C LEU A 52 11.75 3.31 -4.17
N ILE A 53 10.62 3.08 -3.51
CA ILE A 53 10.53 2.59 -2.14
C ILE A 53 9.76 1.27 -2.18
N GLY A 54 10.44 0.17 -1.97
CA GLY A 54 9.85 -1.15 -1.83
C GLY A 54 9.51 -1.46 -0.38
N ILE A 55 8.26 -1.80 -0.11
CA ILE A 55 7.70 -2.10 1.21
C ILE A 55 7.37 -3.60 1.27
N SER A 56 7.95 -4.31 2.24
CA SER A 56 7.63 -5.71 2.50
C SER A 56 6.28 -5.87 3.19
N ASN A 57 5.74 -7.09 3.18
CA ASN A 57 4.53 -7.42 3.96
C ASN A 57 4.80 -7.44 5.47
N GLU A 58 6.05 -7.61 5.89
CA GLU A 58 6.44 -7.61 7.29
C GLU A 58 6.69 -6.18 7.79
N LEU A 59 6.23 -5.90 9.00
CA LEU A 59 6.51 -4.65 9.69
C LEU A 59 7.96 -4.68 10.22
N PRO A 60 8.88 -3.84 9.71
CA PRO A 60 10.28 -3.81 10.15
C PRO A 60 10.38 -3.41 11.62
N GLU A 61 11.42 -3.82 12.35
CA GLU A 61 11.69 -3.31 13.70
C GLU A 61 11.92 -1.79 13.71
N HIS A 62 11.68 -1.15 14.87
CA HIS A 62 11.94 0.28 15.04
C HIS A 62 13.43 0.51 15.25
N ASP A 63 14.15 0.66 14.14
CA ASP A 63 15.58 0.96 14.10
C ASP A 63 15.89 2.08 13.10
N GLU A 64 17.07 2.71 13.27
CA GLU A 64 17.50 3.85 12.42
C GLU A 64 17.59 3.51 10.93
N LYS A 65 17.78 2.23 10.58
CA LYS A 65 17.98 1.79 9.20
C LYS A 65 16.66 1.73 8.43
N TYR A 66 15.59 1.34 9.09
CA TYR A 66 14.28 1.09 8.46
C TYR A 66 13.19 2.08 8.87
N GLU A 67 13.52 3.17 9.57
CA GLU A 67 12.60 4.26 9.97
C GLU A 67 11.50 4.59 8.94
N LEU A 68 11.89 4.96 7.72
CA LEU A 68 10.93 5.33 6.67
C LEU A 68 10.06 4.13 6.27
N HIS A 69 10.67 2.96 6.09
CA HIS A 69 9.95 1.75 5.72
C HIS A 69 8.98 1.33 6.80
N ARG A 70 9.36 1.44 8.08
CA ARG A 70 8.47 1.12 9.20
C ARG A 70 7.28 2.07 9.26
N LEU A 71 7.51 3.38 9.14
CA LEU A 71 6.40 4.34 9.11
C LEU A 71 5.44 4.06 7.93
N LEU A 72 5.97 3.85 6.73
CA LEU A 72 5.15 3.57 5.55
C LEU A 72 4.45 2.21 5.65
N SER A 73 5.13 1.17 6.14
CA SER A 73 4.55 -0.14 6.43
C SER A 73 3.41 -0.03 7.43
N THR A 74 3.59 0.74 8.51
CA THR A 74 2.54 0.99 9.50
C THR A 74 1.32 1.60 8.84
N LEU A 75 1.50 2.73 8.15
CA LEU A 75 0.40 3.46 7.51
C LEU A 75 -0.33 2.57 6.50
N LEU A 76 0.40 1.90 5.63
CA LEU A 76 -0.17 1.17 4.49
C LEU A 76 -0.55 -0.28 4.80
N SER A 77 -0.28 -0.77 6.02
CA SER A 77 -0.60 -2.14 6.42
C SER A 77 -2.10 -2.43 6.33
N MET A 78 -2.45 -3.59 5.78
CA MET A 78 -3.81 -4.14 5.82
C MET A 78 -4.07 -5.00 7.06
N GLU A 79 -3.04 -5.23 7.88
CA GLU A 79 -3.13 -6.05 9.09
C GLU A 79 -3.32 -5.21 10.36
N LEU A 80 -2.73 -4.01 10.39
CA LEU A 80 -2.87 -3.09 11.51
C LEU A 80 -4.23 -2.38 11.45
N THR A 81 -4.88 -2.29 12.61
CA THR A 81 -6.08 -1.48 12.82
C THR A 81 -5.75 0.00 12.82
N ALA A 82 -6.77 0.85 12.65
CA ALA A 82 -6.59 2.30 12.70
C ALA A 82 -5.96 2.76 14.04
N ASP A 83 -6.40 2.19 15.18
CA ASP A 83 -5.87 2.55 16.49
C ASP A 83 -4.41 2.12 16.68
N GLU A 84 -4.02 0.93 16.18
CA GLU A 84 -2.61 0.49 16.22
C GLU A 84 -1.72 1.41 15.39
N LYS A 85 -2.17 1.81 14.20
CA LYS A 85 -1.44 2.75 13.34
C LYS A 85 -1.22 4.10 14.03
N LEU A 86 -2.30 4.66 14.59
CA LEU A 86 -2.24 5.92 15.33
C LEU A 86 -1.33 5.82 16.56
N GLY A 87 -1.40 4.70 17.29
CA GLY A 87 -0.53 4.43 18.43
C GLY A 87 0.96 4.39 18.05
N ILE A 88 1.31 3.71 16.96
CA ILE A 88 2.69 3.69 16.44
C ILE A 88 3.14 5.09 16.02
N MET A 89 2.30 5.83 15.27
CA MET A 89 2.61 7.21 14.85
C MET A 89 2.91 8.14 16.04
N GLU A 90 2.10 8.06 17.10
CA GLU A 90 2.26 8.88 18.30
C GLU A 90 3.47 8.47 19.12
N THR A 91 3.65 7.17 19.37
CA THR A 91 4.68 6.67 20.31
C THR A 91 6.08 6.57 19.71
N GLU A 92 6.19 6.23 18.43
CA GLU A 92 7.49 6.02 17.79
C GLU A 92 7.98 7.26 17.05
N TYR A 93 7.07 8.02 16.43
CA TYR A 93 7.43 9.14 15.57
C TYR A 93 7.03 10.51 16.15
N SER A 94 6.40 10.53 17.33
CA SER A 94 5.85 11.77 17.93
C SER A 94 4.90 12.53 17.00
N ILE A 95 4.21 11.81 16.10
CA ILE A 95 3.21 12.37 15.19
C ILE A 95 1.86 12.32 15.89
N HIS A 96 1.46 13.45 16.49
CA HIS A 96 0.15 13.57 17.12
C HIS A 96 -0.95 13.60 16.06
N ALA A 97 -1.91 12.68 16.19
CA ALA A 97 -3.04 12.62 15.28
C ALA A 97 -4.13 13.61 15.70
N ASP A 98 -4.25 14.69 14.93
CA ASP A 98 -5.42 15.55 15.00
C ASP A 98 -6.67 14.85 14.43
N GLU A 99 -7.83 15.47 14.58
CA GLU A 99 -9.12 14.89 14.14
C GLU A 99 -9.09 14.50 12.66
N LYS A 100 -8.43 15.32 11.81
CA LYS A 100 -8.32 15.07 10.39
C LYS A 100 -7.43 13.86 10.08
N ILE A 101 -6.27 13.73 10.73
CA ILE A 101 -5.38 12.57 10.56
C ILE A 101 -6.12 11.28 10.99
N ARG A 102 -6.89 11.33 12.08
CA ARG A 102 -7.68 10.19 12.55
C ARG A 102 -8.75 9.80 11.52
N GLU A 103 -9.45 10.77 10.94
CA GLU A 103 -10.42 10.55 9.86
C GLU A 103 -9.76 9.92 8.63
N ASP A 104 -8.63 10.47 8.17
CA ASP A 104 -7.92 9.99 6.98
C ASP A 104 -7.41 8.55 7.18
N VAL A 105 -6.82 8.24 8.34
CA VAL A 105 -6.35 6.89 8.68
C VAL A 105 -7.52 5.91 8.76
N SER A 106 -8.65 6.31 9.37
CA SER A 106 -9.86 5.49 9.45
C SER A 106 -10.45 5.19 8.07
N ALA A 107 -10.58 6.21 7.22
CA ALA A 107 -11.07 6.07 5.85
C ALA A 107 -10.21 5.10 5.03
N MET A 108 -8.88 5.21 5.13
CA MET A 108 -7.95 4.29 4.47
C MET A 108 -8.09 2.84 4.98
N CYS A 109 -8.22 2.64 6.29
CA CYS A 109 -8.41 1.30 6.86
C CYS A 109 -9.73 0.68 6.39
N ASN A 110 -10.83 1.44 6.40
CA ASN A 110 -12.12 0.99 5.91
C ASN A 110 -12.09 0.58 4.43
N LEU A 111 -11.34 1.30 3.60
CA LEU A 111 -11.15 0.95 2.19
C LEU A 111 -10.42 -0.39 2.04
N SER A 112 -9.32 -0.59 2.79
CA SER A 112 -8.58 -1.86 2.76
C SER A 112 -9.41 -3.05 3.25
N GLN A 113 -10.21 -2.85 4.30
CA GLN A 113 -11.12 -3.86 4.83
C GLN A 113 -12.19 -4.24 3.81
N GLY A 114 -12.80 -3.26 3.13
CA GLY A 114 -13.78 -3.50 2.08
C GLY A 114 -13.24 -4.34 0.91
N ILE A 115 -11.98 -4.14 0.50
CA ILE A 115 -11.32 -4.94 -0.54
C ILE A 115 -11.11 -6.39 -0.07
N LYS A 116 -10.60 -6.57 1.15
CA LYS A 116 -10.34 -7.89 1.75
C LYS A 116 -11.63 -8.68 1.92
N ASP A 117 -12.68 -8.04 2.44
CA ASP A 117 -13.98 -8.66 2.66
C ASP A 117 -14.64 -9.07 1.33
N ASN A 118 -14.55 -8.28 0.27
CA ASN A 118 -15.07 -8.65 -1.05
C ASN A 118 -14.39 -9.93 -1.60
N THR A 119 -13.08 -10.05 -1.42
CA THR A 119 -12.34 -11.23 -1.89
C THR A 119 -12.71 -12.47 -1.08
N LEU A 120 -12.91 -12.32 0.23
CA LEU A 120 -13.36 -13.40 1.10
C LEU A 120 -14.79 -13.84 0.78
N VAL A 121 -15.66 -12.90 0.40
CA VAL A 121 -17.03 -13.19 -0.06
C VAL A 121 -17.02 -14.03 -1.34
N ASP A 122 -16.12 -13.78 -2.28
CA ASP A 122 -15.96 -14.64 -3.48
C ASP A 122 -15.54 -16.07 -3.12
N VAL A 123 -14.61 -16.23 -2.17
CA VAL A 123 -14.16 -17.54 -1.70
C VAL A 123 -15.29 -18.29 -1.01
N ILE A 124 -16.06 -17.64 -0.13
CA ILE A 124 -17.20 -18.23 0.58
C ILE A 124 -18.23 -18.77 -0.41
N ILE A 125 -18.57 -18.00 -1.45
CA ILE A 125 -19.55 -18.39 -2.46
C ILE A 125 -19.03 -19.56 -3.29
N ASN A 126 -17.78 -19.52 -3.74
CA ASN A 126 -17.17 -20.62 -4.49
C ASN A 126 -17.15 -21.93 -3.66
N MET A 127 -16.82 -21.86 -2.37
CA MET A 127 -16.88 -23.05 -1.50
C MET A 127 -18.31 -23.58 -1.36
N TYR A 128 -19.29 -22.70 -1.20
CA TYR A 128 -20.69 -23.09 -1.12
C TYR A 128 -21.19 -23.75 -2.41
N GLU A 129 -20.84 -23.19 -3.58
CA GLU A 129 -21.15 -23.76 -4.90
C GLU A 129 -20.50 -25.14 -5.12
N ASN A 130 -19.37 -25.41 -4.46
CA ASN A 130 -18.70 -26.71 -4.47
C ASN A 130 -19.21 -27.68 -3.38
N ASN A 131 -20.39 -27.43 -2.81
CA ASN A 131 -21.08 -28.28 -1.82
C ASN A 131 -20.36 -28.42 -0.47
N PHE A 132 -19.51 -27.47 -0.09
CA PHE A 132 -19.01 -27.40 1.29
C PHE A 132 -20.14 -27.00 2.25
N THR A 133 -20.18 -27.61 3.43
CA THR A 133 -21.18 -27.24 4.45
C THR A 133 -20.87 -25.86 5.04
N VAL A 134 -21.91 -25.15 5.49
CA VAL A 134 -21.77 -23.82 6.11
C VAL A 134 -20.79 -23.86 7.29
N ASP A 135 -20.82 -24.92 8.09
CA ASP A 135 -19.92 -25.10 9.23
C ASP A 135 -18.45 -25.26 8.80
N GLN A 136 -18.19 -26.00 7.71
CA GLN A 136 -16.84 -26.14 7.14
C GLN A 136 -16.33 -24.81 6.58
N ILE A 137 -17.19 -24.04 5.91
CA ILE A 137 -16.84 -22.73 5.35
C ILE A 137 -16.54 -21.74 6.47
N ALA A 138 -17.37 -21.70 7.52
CA ALA A 138 -17.16 -20.87 8.71
C ALA A 138 -15.80 -21.18 9.36
N LEU A 139 -15.49 -22.47 9.52
CA LEU A 139 -14.21 -22.92 10.05
C LEU A 139 -13.02 -22.49 9.16
N ALA A 140 -13.11 -22.70 7.85
CA ALA A 140 -12.03 -22.40 6.90
C ALA A 140 -11.77 -20.89 6.75
N THR A 141 -12.83 -20.07 6.84
CA THR A 141 -12.77 -18.61 6.64
C THR A 141 -12.63 -17.82 7.94
N LYS A 142 -12.61 -18.50 9.09
CA LYS A 142 -12.60 -17.91 10.43
C LYS A 142 -13.75 -16.91 10.65
N LYS A 143 -14.92 -17.17 10.03
CA LYS A 143 -16.15 -16.42 10.23
C LYS A 143 -17.14 -17.21 11.07
N SER A 144 -18.09 -16.51 11.67
CA SER A 144 -19.23 -17.16 12.31
C SER A 144 -20.16 -17.81 11.28
N VAL A 145 -20.90 -18.83 11.72
CA VAL A 145 -21.90 -19.52 10.87
C VAL A 145 -22.97 -18.53 10.41
N GLU A 146 -23.33 -17.57 11.26
CA GLU A 146 -24.29 -16.51 10.99
C GLU A 146 -23.81 -15.58 9.87
N GLU A 147 -22.54 -15.16 9.91
CA GLU A 147 -21.96 -14.31 8.85
C GLU A 147 -21.91 -15.04 7.51
N VAL A 148 -21.53 -16.32 7.50
CA VAL A 148 -21.48 -17.12 6.26
C VAL A 148 -22.87 -17.26 5.65
N LYS A 149 -23.90 -17.54 6.47
CA LYS A 149 -25.30 -17.58 6.00
C LYS A 149 -25.74 -16.25 5.41
N ALA A 150 -25.47 -15.14 6.11
CA ALA A 150 -25.84 -13.81 5.64
C ALA A 150 -25.16 -13.46 4.29
N ILE A 151 -23.91 -13.85 4.09
CA ILE A 151 -23.17 -13.63 2.82
C ILE A 151 -23.81 -14.44 1.69
N ILE A 152 -24.13 -15.71 1.93
CA ILE A 152 -24.80 -16.59 0.96
C ILE A 152 -26.19 -16.03 0.61
N GLU A 153 -27.01 -15.70 1.60
CA GLU A 153 -28.37 -15.16 1.41
C GLU A 153 -28.38 -13.82 0.66
N LYS A 154 -27.37 -12.97 0.86
CA LYS A 154 -27.29 -11.67 0.19
C LYS A 154 -26.87 -11.77 -1.29
N ARG A 155 -26.14 -12.84 -1.67
CA ARG A 155 -25.59 -13.00 -3.04
C ARG A 155 -26.35 -14.00 -3.90
N MET A 156 -27.03 -14.98 -3.30
CA MET A 156 -27.92 -15.90 -4.00
C MET A 156 -29.32 -15.38 -4.44
N PRO A 157 -29.79 -14.14 -4.16
CA PRO A 157 -31.06 -13.66 -4.73
C PRO A 157 -31.05 -13.48 -6.25
N VAL A 158 -29.90 -13.68 -6.91
CA VAL A 158 -29.70 -13.41 -8.35
C VAL A 158 -29.90 -14.67 -9.23
N LEU A 159 -30.16 -15.84 -8.65
CA LEU A 159 -30.35 -17.10 -9.39
C LEU A 159 -31.78 -17.69 -9.31
N ALA A 160 -32.78 -16.89 -8.93
CA ALA A 160 -34.19 -17.29 -8.97
C ALA A 160 -34.91 -16.71 -10.20
#